data_AF-A0A0L0SHG7-F1
#
_entry.id   AF-A0A0L0SHG7-F1
#
_cell.length_a   1.000
_cell.length_b   1.000
_cell.length_c   1.000
_cell.angle_alpha   90.00
_cell.angle_beta   90.00
_cell.angle_gamma   90.00
#
_symmetry.space_group_name_H-M   'P 1'
#
loop_
_entity.id
_entity.type
_entity.pdbx_description
1 polymer ?
#
loop_
_entity_poly.entity_id
_entity_poly.type
_entity_poly.pdbx_seq_one_letter_code
_entity_poly.pdbx_strand_id
1 'polypeptide(L)'
;MFLAGAPLYRIELRVLELAVALHVPITIATLPSAIFLALGGSSSAFPPQAVAISGLPANNIEKLQDLDRWVRSLVGTIETRSWREVLHVPRPPAHGSIVSDDEMDQQKGGLLDDRAALLDEQESVPQGDDVEEMDATRSPTAPVALSAATVPQLERPFPDLQVVVHATGWVPGWVSILAHGFAAAGLASLWIPVTPHDVVATFLLGLVNGLVTFYGHRWHLATLDVIVPFLTGAIGQVFEMLLGAENLCFGTSAFMSCFSFYPGIPSTVALVEIASGNVVAGIVRIGFSFLRSVFLGFGNQVGSRAVIALLAPNAPPGTWGDIACMDDTARPNAFVVRKSWWAVLAVFFPLSLAGASFEWS
;
A
#
# COMPACT_ATOMS: atom_id res chain seq x y z
N MET A 1 9.32 3.98 -9.55
CA MET A 1 9.27 5.44 -9.32
C MET A 1 8.60 5.66 -7.97
N PHE A 2 9.38 5.67 -6.89
CA PHE A 2 8.92 5.80 -5.48
C PHE A 2 8.96 7.27 -5.01
N LEU A 3 8.71 8.21 -5.91
CA LEU A 3 9.20 9.59 -5.74
C LEU A 3 8.29 10.51 -4.90
N ALA A 4 7.21 10.01 -4.31
CA ALA A 4 6.30 10.88 -3.59
C ALA A 4 5.55 10.25 -2.39
N GLY A 5 5.82 9.02 -1.96
CA GLY A 5 5.16 8.46 -0.76
C GLY A 5 5.97 8.75 0.50
N ALA A 6 5.40 9.42 1.51
CA ALA A 6 5.94 9.28 2.86
C ALA A 6 5.74 7.80 3.27
N PRO A 7 6.80 7.08 3.67
CA PRO A 7 6.64 5.68 4.02
C PRO A 7 5.70 5.55 5.22
N LEU A 8 4.90 4.48 5.25
CA LEU A 8 3.79 4.30 6.20
C LEU A 8 4.23 4.51 7.65
N TYR A 9 5.42 3.99 8.01
CA TYR A 9 6.02 4.16 9.34
C TYR A 9 6.24 5.63 9.73
N ARG A 10 6.52 6.51 8.77
CA ARG A 10 6.75 7.95 9.03
C ARG A 10 5.44 8.65 9.40
N ILE A 11 4.35 8.26 8.77
CA ILE A 11 3.01 8.79 9.07
C ILE A 11 2.57 8.24 10.42
N GLU A 12 2.81 6.96 10.69
CA GLU A 12 2.54 6.34 11.99
C GLU A 12 3.28 7.05 13.13
N LEU A 13 4.59 7.31 12.97
CA LEU A 13 5.37 8.06 13.95
C LEU A 13 4.80 9.46 14.21
N ARG A 14 4.41 10.17 13.15
CA ARG A 14 3.88 11.54 13.27
C ARG A 14 2.49 11.59 13.88
N VAL A 15 1.66 10.59 13.61
CA VAL A 15 0.37 10.47 14.26
C VAL A 15 0.53 10.09 15.73
N LEU A 16 1.54 9.28 16.09
CA LEU A 16 1.93 9.04 17.48
C LEU A 16 2.42 10.32 18.17
N GLU A 17 3.30 11.10 17.53
CA GLU A 17 3.74 12.41 18.04
C GLU A 17 2.54 13.36 18.26
N LEU A 18 1.60 13.39 17.32
CA LEU A 18 0.38 14.18 17.41
C LEU A 18 -0.53 13.68 18.56
N ALA A 19 -0.64 12.36 18.76
CA ALA A 19 -1.41 11.77 19.84
C ALA A 19 -0.88 12.20 21.22
N VAL A 20 0.46 12.17 21.37
CA VAL A 20 1.16 12.65 22.57
C VAL A 20 0.95 14.14 22.77
N ALA A 21 1.08 14.95 21.70
CA ALA A 21 0.88 16.39 21.77
C ALA A 21 -0.55 16.77 22.18
N LEU A 22 -1.55 16.06 21.64
CA LEU A 22 -2.96 16.34 21.90
C LEU A 22 -3.49 15.69 23.18
N HIS A 23 -2.74 14.79 23.82
CA HIS A 23 -3.20 13.96 24.94
C HIS A 23 -4.50 13.18 24.60
N VAL A 24 -4.65 12.77 23.33
CA VAL A 24 -5.79 11.98 22.86
C VAL A 24 -5.27 10.61 22.43
N PRO A 25 -5.91 9.49 22.82
CA PRO A 25 -5.57 8.19 22.28
C PRO A 25 -5.87 8.19 20.78
N ILE A 26 -4.83 8.03 19.96
CA ILE A 26 -4.96 7.80 18.53
C ILE A 26 -4.41 6.40 18.26
N THR A 27 -5.24 5.52 17.70
CA THR A 27 -4.82 4.20 17.25
C THR A 27 -4.90 4.13 15.73
N ILE A 28 -3.80 3.72 15.11
CA ILE A 28 -3.76 3.41 13.69
C ILE A 28 -3.71 1.90 13.55
N ALA A 29 -4.63 1.33 12.78
CA ALA A 29 -4.56 -0.07 12.38
C ALA A 29 -4.48 -0.14 10.85
N THR A 30 -3.37 -0.65 10.33
CA THR A 30 -3.15 -0.79 8.90
C THR A 30 -3.58 -2.19 8.45
N LEU A 31 -4.68 -2.27 7.72
CA LEU A 31 -5.10 -3.48 7.01
C LEU A 31 -4.50 -3.51 5.59
N PRO A 32 -4.49 -4.67 4.91
CA PRO A 32 -4.02 -4.78 3.53
C PRO A 32 -4.77 -3.90 2.53
N SER A 33 -6.00 -3.50 2.84
CA SER A 33 -6.88 -2.73 1.95
C SER A 33 -7.51 -1.51 2.63
N ALA A 34 -7.09 -1.18 3.86
CA ALA A 34 -7.60 -0.01 4.56
C ALA A 34 -6.65 0.46 5.65
N ILE A 35 -6.62 1.76 5.91
CA ILE A 35 -6.01 2.31 7.12
C ILE A 35 -7.15 2.74 8.04
N PHE A 36 -7.24 2.10 9.20
CA PHE A 36 -8.15 2.51 10.25
C PHE A 36 -7.44 3.52 11.13
N LEU A 37 -8.06 4.69 11.27
CA LEU A 37 -7.65 5.76 12.15
C LEU A 37 -8.74 5.93 13.19
N ALA A 38 -8.50 5.48 14.41
CA ALA A 38 -9.42 5.66 15.53
C ALA A 38 -8.91 6.77 16.44
N LEU A 39 -9.76 7.77 16.61
CA LEU A 39 -9.53 8.98 17.40
C LEU A 39 -10.55 8.98 18.53
N GLY A 40 -10.12 8.93 19.78
CA GLY A 40 -11.06 9.13 20.89
C GLY A 40 -10.57 8.72 22.25
N GLY A 41 -11.13 9.38 23.27
CA GLY A 41 -10.95 9.04 24.67
C GLY A 41 -12.21 8.37 25.24
N SER A 42 -12.14 7.86 26.47
CA SER A 42 -13.29 7.28 27.18
C SER A 42 -14.31 8.31 27.69
N SER A 43 -14.16 9.58 27.29
CA SER A 43 -15.02 10.68 27.75
C SER A 43 -16.32 10.73 26.95
N SER A 44 -17.45 10.93 27.63
CA SER A 44 -18.77 11.11 27.00
C SER A 44 -18.85 12.35 26.11
N ALA A 45 -17.93 13.31 26.26
CA ALA A 45 -17.85 14.50 25.43
C ALA A 45 -17.19 14.26 24.07
N PHE A 46 -16.46 13.14 23.90
CA PHE A 46 -15.74 12.84 22.64
C PHE A 46 -15.82 11.33 22.36
N PRO A 47 -16.94 10.83 21.79
CA PRO A 47 -17.08 9.42 21.49
C PRO A 47 -15.98 9.00 20.51
N PRO A 48 -15.47 7.75 20.61
CA PRO A 48 -14.46 7.25 19.69
C PRO A 48 -14.99 7.31 18.26
N GLN A 49 -14.28 8.05 17.42
CA GLN A 49 -14.55 8.14 15.98
C GLN A 49 -13.49 7.31 15.26
N ALA A 50 -13.94 6.31 14.51
CA ALA A 50 -13.08 5.54 13.64
C ALA A 50 -13.33 5.97 12.19
N VAL A 51 -12.27 6.39 11.51
CA VAL A 51 -12.27 6.65 10.08
C VAL A 51 -11.52 5.51 9.41
N ALA A 52 -12.22 4.77 8.56
CA ALA A 52 -11.61 3.77 7.70
C ALA A 52 -11.26 4.44 6.38
N ILE A 53 -9.97 4.59 6.09
CA ILE A 53 -9.47 4.98 4.79
C ILE A 53 -9.33 3.68 3.98
N SER A 54 -10.41 3.28 3.31
CA SER A 54 -10.39 2.12 2.41
C SER A 54 -9.56 2.43 1.15
N GLY A 55 -8.61 1.56 0.83
CA GLY A 55 -7.75 1.63 -0.35
C GLY A 55 -6.53 0.71 -0.22
N LEU A 56 -6.07 0.11 -1.32
CA LEU A 56 -4.81 -0.65 -1.30
C LEU A 56 -3.62 0.27 -0.94
N PRO A 57 -2.52 -0.26 -0.37
CA PRO A 57 -1.36 0.52 0.04
C PRO A 57 -0.61 1.23 -1.10
N ALA A 58 -0.84 0.85 -2.36
CA ALA A 58 -0.37 1.60 -3.53
C ALA A 58 -1.28 2.79 -3.90
N ASN A 59 -2.51 2.82 -3.37
CA ASN A 59 -3.63 3.60 -3.88
C ASN A 59 -3.88 4.92 -3.15
N ASN A 60 -2.97 5.38 -2.29
CA ASN A 60 -3.20 6.59 -1.52
C ASN A 60 -1.89 7.29 -1.20
N ILE A 61 -0.86 7.22 -2.06
CA ILE A 61 0.35 8.01 -1.80
C ILE A 61 0.00 9.48 -1.67
N GLU A 62 -0.90 9.98 -2.53
CA GLU A 62 -1.42 11.35 -2.44
C GLU A 62 -2.26 11.58 -1.18
N LYS A 63 -3.18 10.69 -0.81
CA LYS A 63 -3.96 10.87 0.44
C LYS A 63 -3.11 10.69 1.70
N LEU A 64 -2.07 9.87 1.66
CA LEU A 64 -1.05 9.73 2.70
C LEU A 64 -0.17 10.98 2.76
N GLN A 65 0.15 11.59 1.62
CA GLN A 65 0.81 12.90 1.56
C GLN A 65 -0.08 14.01 2.09
N ASP A 66 -1.37 14.01 1.76
CA ASP A 66 -2.33 15.00 2.22
C ASP A 66 -2.62 14.81 3.70
N LEU A 67 -2.69 13.57 4.18
CA LEU A 67 -2.69 13.23 5.60
C LEU A 67 -1.40 13.73 6.27
N ASP A 68 -0.22 13.50 5.68
CA ASP A 68 1.06 13.98 6.21
C ASP A 68 1.11 15.52 6.24
N ARG A 69 0.62 16.20 5.19
CA ARG A 69 0.49 17.67 5.13
C ARG A 69 -0.49 18.18 6.18
N TRP A 70 -1.61 17.50 6.37
CA TRP A 70 -2.62 17.83 7.37
C TRP A 70 -2.07 17.67 8.79
N VAL A 71 -1.37 16.56 9.08
CA VAL A 71 -0.67 16.35 10.35
C VAL A 71 0.37 17.46 10.59
N ARG A 72 1.17 17.82 9.59
CA ARG A 72 2.14 18.94 9.70
C ARG A 72 1.44 20.27 9.98
N SER A 73 0.33 20.53 9.31
CA SER A 73 -0.45 21.75 9.51
C SER A 73 -0.93 21.82 10.95
N LEU A 74 -1.45 20.72 11.50
CA LEU A 74 -1.92 20.64 12.88
C LEU A 74 -0.80 20.87 13.88
N VAL A 75 0.33 20.18 13.74
CA VAL A 75 1.51 20.35 14.61
C VAL A 75 1.99 21.81 14.58
N GLY A 76 2.08 22.42 13.39
CA GLY A 76 2.45 23.84 13.26
C GLY A 76 1.47 24.81 13.92
N THR A 77 0.16 24.55 13.86
CA THR A 77 -0.84 25.35 14.59
C THR A 77 -0.78 25.17 16.11
N ILE A 78 -0.47 23.96 16.60
CA ILE A 78 -0.34 23.69 18.04
C ILE A 78 0.91 24.39 18.58
N GLU A 79 2.03 24.27 17.89
CA GLU A 79 3.32 24.85 18.32
C GLU A 79 3.22 26.39 18.35
N THR A 80 2.67 27.02 17.31
CA THR A 80 2.49 28.48 17.27
C THR A 80 1.50 29.03 18.31
N ARG A 81 0.58 28.21 18.83
CA ARG A 81 -0.41 28.60 19.85
C ARG A 81 0.09 28.35 21.28
N SER A 82 0.79 27.23 21.51
CA SER A 82 1.53 26.92 22.74
C SER A 82 2.49 28.06 23.11
N TRP A 83 3.26 28.56 22.14
CA TRP A 83 4.15 29.71 22.37
C TRP A 83 3.39 31.01 22.69
N ARG A 84 2.18 31.20 22.13
CA ARG A 84 1.39 32.43 22.35
C ARG A 84 0.68 32.44 23.72
N GLU A 85 0.33 31.27 24.25
CA GLU A 85 -0.21 31.12 25.61
C GLU A 85 0.90 31.11 26.67
N VAL A 86 2.08 30.58 26.37
CA VAL A 86 3.26 30.65 27.26
C VAL A 86 3.87 32.06 27.32
N LEU A 87 3.65 32.92 26.31
CA LEU A 87 4.10 34.33 26.30
C LEU A 87 3.14 35.34 26.96
N HIS A 88 2.11 34.89 27.67
CA HIS A 88 1.44 35.71 28.70
C HIS A 88 2.08 35.51 30.08
N VAL A 89 3.40 35.70 30.14
CA VAL A 89 4.08 36.00 31.41
C VAL A 89 3.75 37.45 31.76
N PRO A 90 3.14 37.75 32.92
CA PRO A 90 2.98 39.12 33.37
C PRO A 90 4.37 39.74 33.49
N ARG A 91 4.57 40.92 32.89
CA ARG A 91 5.83 41.68 33.05
C ARG A 91 6.19 41.74 34.54
N PRO A 92 7.34 41.19 34.97
CA PRO A 92 7.79 41.43 36.33
C PRO A 92 8.09 42.94 36.48
N PRO A 93 7.83 43.52 37.66
CA PRO A 93 8.15 44.91 37.92
C PRO A 93 9.66 45.11 37.75
N ALA A 94 10.00 46.19 37.06
CA ALA A 94 11.38 46.56 36.76
C ALA A 94 12.18 46.76 38.06
N HIS A 95 13.06 45.82 38.37
CA HIS A 95 14.21 46.08 39.22
C HIS A 95 15.47 45.57 38.52
N GLY A 96 16.35 46.52 38.21
CA GLY A 96 17.63 46.25 37.60
C GLY A 96 18.63 45.70 38.60
N SER A 97 19.42 44.74 38.13
CA SER A 97 20.82 44.62 38.49
C SER A 97 21.51 43.77 37.42
N ILE A 98 22.61 44.31 36.91
CA ILE A 98 23.53 43.74 35.95
C ILE A 98 24.23 42.53 36.59
N VAL A 99 24.18 41.36 35.96
CA VAL A 99 25.00 40.19 36.30
C VAL A 99 25.59 39.63 35.00
N SER A 100 26.89 39.31 35.07
CA SER A 100 27.85 39.12 33.99
C SER A 100 27.81 37.73 33.32
N ASP A 101 28.30 37.67 32.07
CA ASP A 101 28.20 36.60 31.07
C ASP A 101 29.19 35.40 31.18
N ASP A 102 29.68 35.00 32.36
CA ASP A 102 30.81 34.02 32.43
C ASP A 102 30.45 32.56 32.81
N GLU A 103 29.18 32.15 32.85
CA GLU A 103 28.80 30.81 33.37
C GLU A 103 28.03 29.89 32.40
N MET A 104 28.27 29.99 31.08
CA MET A 104 27.53 29.19 30.08
C MET A 104 28.32 28.07 29.37
N ASP A 105 29.62 27.90 29.64
CA ASP A 105 30.46 26.91 28.92
C ASP A 105 30.81 25.63 29.70
N GLN A 106 30.56 25.54 31.01
CA GLN A 106 30.89 24.32 31.78
C GLN A 106 29.77 23.26 31.81
N GLN A 107 28.54 23.59 31.45
CA GLN A 107 27.40 22.67 31.60
C GLN A 107 27.17 21.75 30.38
N LYS A 108 27.88 21.97 29.27
CA LYS A 108 27.75 21.17 28.04
C LYS A 108 28.64 19.92 27.99
N GLY A 109 29.63 19.82 28.88
CA GLY A 109 30.58 18.68 28.94
C GLY A 109 30.03 17.44 29.64
N GLY A 110 29.18 17.58 30.65
CA GLY A 110 28.70 16.43 31.45
C GLY A 110 27.60 15.60 30.78
N LEU A 111 26.84 16.18 29.86
CA LEU A 111 25.66 15.51 29.27
C LEU A 111 26.00 14.50 28.16
N LEU A 112 27.25 14.49 27.67
CA LEU A 112 27.71 13.58 26.62
C LEU A 112 28.37 12.32 27.19
N ASP A 113 28.98 12.38 28.37
CA ASP A 113 29.57 11.21 29.04
C ASP A 113 28.49 10.27 29.62
N ASP A 114 27.40 10.82 30.15
CA ASP A 114 26.27 10.01 30.67
C ASP A 114 25.54 9.21 29.58
N ARG A 115 25.65 9.63 28.32
CA ARG A 115 25.00 8.96 27.18
C ARG A 115 25.85 7.81 26.60
N ALA A 116 27.15 7.83 26.83
CA ALA A 116 28.05 6.74 26.43
C ALA A 116 27.97 5.56 27.42
N ALA A 117 27.78 5.84 28.72
CA ALA A 117 27.65 4.79 29.73
C ALA A 117 26.34 3.97 29.58
N LEU A 118 25.26 4.57 29.08
CA LEU A 118 23.97 3.87 28.89
C LEU A 118 23.92 2.95 27.66
N LEU A 119 24.90 3.01 26.76
CA LEU A 119 24.96 2.15 25.57
C LEU A 119 25.78 0.88 25.78
N ASP A 120 26.56 0.78 26.87
CA ASP A 120 27.37 -0.40 27.20
C ASP A 120 26.61 -1.42 28.09
N GLU A 121 25.49 -1.04 28.71
CA GLU A 121 24.69 -1.93 29.55
C GLU A 121 23.65 -2.78 28.79
N GLN A 122 23.53 -2.62 27.47
CA GLN A 122 22.49 -3.30 26.67
C GLN A 122 22.92 -4.62 26.04
N GLU A 123 24.07 -5.19 26.45
CA GLU A 123 24.55 -6.50 25.98
C GLU A 123 24.83 -7.46 27.16
N SER A 124 23.77 -7.88 27.85
CA SER A 124 23.80 -9.16 28.57
C SER A 124 22.41 -9.78 28.56
N VAL A 125 22.28 -10.90 27.85
CA VAL A 125 21.11 -11.77 27.87
C VAL A 125 21.34 -12.81 28.96
N PRO A 126 20.60 -12.82 30.07
CA PRO A 126 20.57 -13.96 30.96
C PRO A 126 19.55 -14.95 30.44
N GLN A 127 20.05 -16.15 30.13
CA GLN A 127 19.27 -17.34 29.90
C GLN A 127 18.97 -17.97 31.27
N GLY A 128 17.70 -18.15 31.60
CA GLY A 128 17.31 -18.79 32.86
C GLY A 128 15.81 -18.81 33.04
N ASP A 129 15.27 -20.01 32.99
CA ASP A 129 13.91 -20.39 33.36
C ASP A 129 13.57 -19.85 34.76
N ASP A 130 12.39 -19.24 34.90
CA ASP A 130 11.53 -19.38 36.09
C ASP A 130 10.15 -18.76 35.78
N VAL A 131 9.15 -19.63 35.78
CA VAL A 131 7.72 -19.29 35.71
C VAL A 131 7.27 -19.05 37.14
N GLU A 132 7.18 -17.79 37.57
CA GLU A 132 6.48 -17.46 38.80
C GLU A 132 5.79 -16.08 38.74
N GLU A 133 4.51 -16.14 39.08
CA GLU A 133 3.70 -15.12 39.74
C GLU A 133 3.49 -13.76 39.03
N MET A 134 2.40 -13.73 38.27
CA MET A 134 1.83 -12.54 37.65
C MET A 134 1.24 -11.61 38.73
N ASP A 135 2.04 -10.66 39.19
CA ASP A 135 1.67 -9.61 40.15
C ASP A 135 0.57 -8.69 39.56
N ALA A 136 -0.63 -8.85 40.11
CA ALA A 136 -1.86 -8.14 39.73
C ALA A 136 -1.95 -6.75 40.38
N THR A 137 -0.91 -5.93 40.25
CA THR A 137 -0.88 -4.57 40.80
C THR A 137 -0.40 -3.51 39.80
N ARG A 138 -0.79 -3.64 38.52
CA ARG A 138 -0.79 -2.47 37.62
C ARG A 138 -2.17 -1.81 37.67
N SER A 139 -2.26 -0.81 38.55
CA SER A 139 -3.39 0.12 38.65
C SER A 139 -3.85 0.57 37.26
N PRO A 140 -5.17 0.58 36.96
CA PRO A 140 -5.68 1.09 35.70
C PRO A 140 -5.29 2.57 35.60
N THR A 141 -4.52 2.90 34.57
CA THR A 141 -4.27 4.27 34.14
C THR A 141 -5.58 5.03 34.17
N ALA A 142 -5.67 6.03 35.06
CA ALA A 142 -6.84 6.88 35.17
C ALA A 142 -7.21 7.40 33.78
N PRO A 143 -8.50 7.45 33.41
CA PRO A 143 -8.91 8.00 32.13
C PRO A 143 -8.43 9.45 32.09
N VAL A 144 -7.46 9.74 31.23
CA VAL A 144 -7.00 11.09 30.92
C VAL A 144 -8.22 11.81 30.35
N ALA A 145 -8.89 12.59 31.21
CA ALA A 145 -10.04 13.37 30.82
C ALA A 145 -9.56 14.41 29.80
N LEU A 146 -10.00 14.27 28.55
CA LEU A 146 -9.77 15.28 27.52
C LEU A 146 -10.17 16.65 28.09
N SER A 147 -9.22 17.58 28.14
CA SER A 147 -9.54 18.93 28.61
C SER A 147 -10.59 19.54 27.67
N ALA A 148 -11.56 20.26 28.22
CA ALA A 148 -12.60 20.95 27.45
C ALA A 148 -12.03 21.95 26.41
N ALA A 149 -10.75 22.33 26.54
CA ALA A 149 -10.04 23.18 25.59
C ALA A 149 -9.56 22.45 24.33
N THR A 150 -9.41 21.13 24.37
CA THR A 150 -8.94 20.30 23.24
C THR A 150 -10.07 19.95 22.26
N VAL A 151 -11.30 19.84 22.78
CA VAL A 151 -12.53 19.49 22.03
C VAL A 151 -12.77 20.39 20.80
N PRO A 152 -12.76 21.73 20.90
CA PRO A 152 -12.98 22.59 19.73
C PRO A 152 -11.80 22.62 18.74
N GLN A 153 -10.61 22.12 19.13
CA GLN A 153 -9.44 22.07 18.23
C GLN A 153 -9.48 20.90 17.26
N LEU A 154 -10.19 19.82 17.61
CA LEU A 154 -10.29 18.62 16.79
C LEU A 154 -11.53 18.62 15.88
N GLU A 155 -12.57 19.38 16.21
CA GLU A 155 -13.86 19.37 15.51
C GLU A 155 -13.83 20.06 14.12
N ARG A 156 -12.93 21.02 13.92
CA ARG A 156 -12.69 21.68 12.61
C ARG A 156 -11.91 20.85 11.58
N PRO A 157 -10.84 20.13 11.93
CA PRO A 157 -10.02 19.42 10.93
C PRO A 157 -10.59 18.07 10.45
N PHE A 158 -11.61 17.51 11.13
CA PHE A 158 -12.31 16.28 10.70
C PHE A 158 -13.05 16.37 9.35
N PRO A 159 -13.86 17.42 9.07
CA PRO A 159 -14.49 17.57 7.75
C PRO A 159 -13.48 17.75 6.62
N ASP A 160 -12.34 18.40 6.87
CA ASP A 160 -11.26 18.55 5.88
C ASP A 160 -10.63 17.19 5.55
N LEU A 161 -10.46 16.33 6.57
CA LEU A 161 -10.00 14.94 6.36
C LEU A 161 -11.00 14.16 5.50
N GLN A 162 -12.31 14.33 5.71
CA GLN A 162 -13.32 13.68 4.89
C GLN A 162 -13.28 14.17 3.43
N VAL A 163 -13.03 15.46 3.18
CA VAL A 163 -12.88 16.00 1.82
C VAL A 163 -11.68 15.37 1.10
N VAL A 164 -10.54 15.25 1.78
CA VAL A 164 -9.34 14.59 1.24
C VAL A 164 -9.59 13.10 0.98
N VAL A 165 -10.26 12.41 1.91
CA VAL A 165 -10.61 10.99 1.77
C VAL A 165 -11.55 10.77 0.57
N HIS A 166 -12.44 11.71 0.28
CA HIS A 166 -13.42 11.62 -0.81
C HIS A 166 -13.01 12.28 -2.13
N ALA A 167 -11.80 12.85 -2.25
CA ALA A 167 -11.33 13.42 -3.50
C ALA A 167 -11.30 12.35 -4.61
N THR A 168 -12.00 12.61 -5.72
CA THR A 168 -12.09 11.72 -6.88
C THR A 168 -10.88 11.87 -7.79
N GLY A 169 -10.39 10.76 -8.33
CA GLY A 169 -9.24 10.75 -9.24
C GLY A 169 -9.48 11.53 -10.54
N TRP A 170 -8.43 12.21 -10.98
CA TRP A 170 -8.30 12.94 -12.24
C TRP A 170 -8.27 12.09 -13.53
N VAL A 171 -8.09 10.77 -13.46
CA VAL A 171 -7.95 9.91 -14.64
C VAL A 171 -9.33 9.39 -15.09
N PRO A 172 -9.78 9.66 -16.32
CA PRO A 172 -11.05 9.13 -16.81
C PRO A 172 -10.96 7.61 -17.02
N GLY A 173 -12.04 6.88 -16.70
CA GLY A 173 -12.04 5.40 -16.69
C GLY A 173 -11.65 4.73 -18.00
N TRP A 174 -11.90 5.36 -19.16
CA TRP A 174 -11.49 4.80 -20.45
C TRP A 174 -9.96 4.77 -20.63
N VAL A 175 -9.23 5.75 -20.06
CA VAL A 175 -7.76 5.78 -20.08
C VAL A 175 -7.22 4.63 -19.23
N SER A 176 -7.85 4.34 -18.09
CA SER A 176 -7.51 3.18 -17.25
C SER A 176 -7.58 1.87 -18.02
N ILE A 177 -8.69 1.65 -18.74
CA ILE A 177 -8.93 0.41 -19.50
C ILE A 177 -7.86 0.26 -20.59
N LEU A 178 -7.58 1.33 -21.35
CA LEU A 178 -6.52 1.31 -22.36
C LEU A 178 -5.13 1.08 -21.75
N ALA A 179 -4.85 1.70 -20.61
CA ALA A 179 -3.58 1.53 -19.91
C ALA A 179 -3.34 0.07 -19.51
N HIS A 180 -4.38 -0.66 -19.10
CA HIS A 180 -4.29 -2.09 -18.83
C HIS A 180 -3.90 -2.91 -20.06
N GLY A 181 -4.52 -2.64 -21.22
CA GLY A 181 -4.16 -3.30 -22.48
C GLY A 181 -2.70 -3.05 -22.86
N PHE A 182 -2.27 -1.79 -22.87
CA PHE A 182 -0.89 -1.43 -23.24
C PHE A 182 0.16 -1.96 -22.25
N ALA A 183 -0.13 -1.92 -20.96
CA ALA A 183 0.76 -2.46 -19.94
C ALA A 183 0.91 -3.98 -20.06
N ALA A 184 -0.18 -4.72 -20.30
CA ALA A 184 -0.14 -6.17 -20.50
C ALA A 184 0.69 -6.56 -21.73
N ALA A 185 0.42 -5.93 -22.88
CA ALA A 185 1.15 -6.15 -24.13
C ALA A 185 2.64 -5.78 -24.02
N GLY A 186 2.91 -4.68 -23.32
CA GLY A 186 4.26 -4.21 -23.02
C GLY A 186 5.05 -5.19 -22.15
N LEU A 187 4.44 -5.67 -21.06
CA LEU A 187 5.07 -6.64 -20.17
C LEU A 187 5.36 -7.96 -20.88
N ALA A 188 4.41 -8.46 -21.67
CA ALA A 188 4.62 -9.65 -22.49
C ALA A 188 5.83 -9.49 -23.41
N SER A 189 5.91 -8.36 -24.12
CA SER A 189 6.99 -8.05 -25.08
C SER A 189 8.37 -7.87 -24.43
N LEU A 190 8.39 -7.52 -23.14
CA LEU A 190 9.62 -7.23 -22.41
C LEU A 190 10.25 -8.49 -21.79
N TRP A 191 9.42 -9.40 -21.27
CA TRP A 191 9.87 -10.52 -20.45
C TRP A 191 9.95 -11.86 -21.19
N ILE A 192 9.09 -12.07 -22.19
CA ILE A 192 8.89 -13.37 -22.83
C ILE A 192 9.13 -13.24 -24.34
N PRO A 193 9.66 -14.27 -25.04
CA PRO A 193 9.61 -14.34 -26.50
C PRO A 193 8.15 -14.35 -26.98
N VAL A 194 7.71 -13.24 -27.58
CA VAL A 194 6.34 -13.05 -28.07
C VAL A 194 6.29 -13.03 -29.58
N THR A 195 5.23 -13.61 -30.14
CA THR A 195 4.84 -13.38 -31.53
C THR A 195 3.96 -12.12 -31.64
N PRO A 196 3.77 -11.53 -32.83
CA PRO A 196 2.84 -10.41 -32.98
C PRO A 196 1.39 -10.77 -32.60
N HIS A 197 0.99 -12.04 -32.77
CA HIS A 197 -0.32 -12.53 -32.36
C HIS A 197 -0.46 -12.58 -30.83
N ASP A 198 0.59 -13.02 -30.13
CA ASP A 198 0.64 -12.98 -28.66
C ASP A 198 0.44 -11.56 -28.14
N VAL A 199 1.10 -10.57 -28.74
CA VAL A 199 1.00 -9.16 -28.34
C VAL A 199 -0.44 -8.64 -28.51
N VAL A 200 -1.06 -8.90 -29.65
CA VAL A 200 -2.44 -8.46 -29.93
C VAL A 200 -3.44 -9.16 -29.00
N ALA A 201 -3.32 -10.47 -28.83
CA ALA A 201 -4.20 -11.21 -27.93
C ALA A 201 -4.05 -10.76 -26.47
N THR A 202 -2.81 -10.56 -26.02
CA THR A 202 -2.53 -10.07 -24.66
C THR A 202 -3.05 -8.65 -24.46
N PHE A 203 -2.95 -7.78 -25.47
CA PHE A 203 -3.55 -6.45 -25.45
C PHE A 203 -5.06 -6.51 -25.27
N LEU A 204 -5.75 -7.33 -26.09
CA LEU A 204 -7.21 -7.50 -26.01
C LEU A 204 -7.66 -8.08 -24.67
N LEU A 205 -6.96 -9.10 -24.15
CA LEU A 205 -7.23 -9.66 -22.83
C LEU A 205 -6.97 -8.63 -21.71
N GLY A 206 -5.93 -7.81 -21.84
CA GLY A 206 -5.67 -6.70 -20.93
C GLY A 206 -6.78 -5.64 -20.94
N LEU A 207 -7.38 -5.35 -22.10
CA LEU A 207 -8.56 -4.47 -22.20
C LEU A 207 -9.78 -5.10 -21.51
N VAL A 208 -10.01 -6.41 -21.71
CA VAL A 208 -11.10 -7.13 -21.03
C VAL A 208 -10.89 -7.08 -19.52
N ASN A 209 -9.67 -7.33 -19.04
CA ASN A 209 -9.32 -7.24 -17.64
C ASN A 209 -9.61 -5.83 -17.09
N GLY A 210 -9.11 -4.78 -17.75
CA GLY A 210 -9.37 -3.39 -17.36
C GLY A 210 -10.87 -3.05 -17.31
N LEU A 211 -11.66 -3.59 -18.23
CA LEU A 211 -13.11 -3.39 -18.27
C LEU A 211 -13.82 -4.12 -17.11
N VAL A 212 -13.45 -5.38 -16.85
CA VAL A 212 -13.99 -6.16 -15.72
C VAL A 212 -13.62 -5.51 -14.39
N THR A 213 -12.39 -5.02 -14.24
CA THR A 213 -11.97 -4.26 -13.05
C THR A 213 -12.79 -2.97 -12.91
N PHE A 214 -12.91 -2.18 -13.98
CA PHE A 214 -13.66 -0.91 -13.95
C PHE A 214 -15.12 -1.10 -13.50
N TYR A 215 -15.84 -2.06 -14.10
CA TYR A 215 -17.20 -2.38 -13.64
C TYR A 215 -17.19 -3.04 -12.27
N GLY A 216 -16.22 -3.91 -12.00
CA GLY A 216 -16.00 -4.57 -10.72
C GLY A 216 -16.04 -3.63 -9.53
N HIS A 217 -15.29 -2.54 -9.63
CA HIS A 217 -15.26 -1.48 -8.62
C HIS A 217 -16.60 -0.76 -8.52
N ARG A 218 -17.23 -0.42 -9.64
CA ARG A 218 -18.54 0.25 -9.66
C ARG A 218 -19.65 -0.54 -8.95
N TRP A 219 -19.56 -1.87 -9.00
CA TRP A 219 -20.52 -2.80 -8.39
C TRP A 219 -20.05 -3.39 -7.06
N HIS A 220 -18.89 -2.95 -6.51
CA HIS A 220 -18.30 -3.45 -5.27
C HIS A 220 -18.16 -4.99 -5.21
N LEU A 221 -17.74 -5.60 -6.32
CA LEU A 221 -17.54 -7.04 -6.41
C LEU A 221 -16.30 -7.49 -5.62
N ALA A 222 -16.51 -8.17 -4.49
CA ALA A 222 -15.41 -8.70 -3.66
C ALA A 222 -14.63 -9.85 -4.31
N THR A 223 -15.14 -10.44 -5.39
CA THR A 223 -14.62 -11.66 -6.03
C THR A 223 -13.82 -11.41 -7.30
N LEU A 224 -13.40 -10.16 -7.55
CA LEU A 224 -12.63 -9.80 -8.76
C LEU A 224 -11.33 -10.60 -8.90
N ASP A 225 -10.65 -10.89 -7.79
CA ASP A 225 -9.42 -11.69 -7.76
C ASP A 225 -9.60 -13.12 -8.30
N VAL A 226 -10.84 -13.63 -8.37
CA VAL A 226 -11.16 -14.96 -8.90
C VAL A 226 -11.79 -14.85 -10.29
N ILE A 227 -12.69 -13.88 -10.50
CA ILE A 227 -13.42 -13.70 -11.76
C ILE A 227 -12.49 -13.29 -12.90
N VAL A 228 -11.57 -12.37 -12.64
CA VAL A 228 -10.61 -11.90 -13.66
C VAL A 228 -9.76 -13.04 -14.21
N PRO A 229 -8.97 -13.78 -13.38
CA PRO A 229 -8.13 -14.85 -13.90
C PRO A 229 -8.94 -15.98 -14.55
N PHE A 230 -10.17 -16.22 -14.08
CA PHE A 230 -11.07 -17.17 -14.74
C PHE A 230 -11.46 -16.72 -16.16
N LEU A 231 -11.86 -15.46 -16.33
CA LEU A 231 -12.24 -14.92 -17.63
C LEU A 231 -11.06 -14.82 -18.59
N THR A 232 -9.90 -14.35 -18.13
CA THR A 232 -8.69 -14.27 -18.95
C THR A 232 -8.21 -15.66 -19.36
N GLY A 233 -8.27 -16.65 -18.45
CA GLY A 233 -7.95 -18.04 -18.76
C GLY A 233 -8.91 -18.64 -19.79
N ALA A 234 -10.21 -18.39 -19.64
CA ALA A 234 -11.21 -18.86 -20.60
C ALA A 234 -11.03 -18.21 -21.98
N ILE A 235 -10.96 -16.89 -22.07
CA ILE A 235 -10.85 -16.17 -23.34
C ILE A 235 -9.48 -16.42 -24.00
N GLY A 236 -8.40 -16.48 -23.21
CA GLY A 236 -7.08 -16.82 -23.70
C GLY A 236 -7.04 -18.22 -24.33
N GLN A 237 -7.73 -19.18 -23.72
CA GLN A 237 -7.86 -20.52 -24.28
C GLN A 237 -8.64 -20.54 -25.60
N VAL A 238 -9.70 -19.72 -25.73
CA VAL A 238 -10.43 -19.58 -26.99
C VAL A 238 -9.52 -19.00 -28.08
N PHE A 239 -8.71 -17.99 -27.76
CA PHE A 239 -7.76 -17.43 -28.73
C PHE A 239 -6.70 -18.44 -29.18
N GLU A 240 -6.18 -19.26 -28.26
CA GLU A 240 -5.24 -20.33 -28.60
C GLU A 240 -5.86 -21.35 -29.56
N MET A 241 -7.12 -21.75 -29.32
CA MET A 241 -7.83 -22.69 -30.20
C MET A 241 -8.09 -22.12 -31.60
N LEU A 242 -8.32 -20.80 -31.70
CA LEU A 242 -8.61 -20.13 -32.98
C LEU A 242 -7.35 -19.89 -33.82
N LEU A 243 -6.23 -19.51 -33.19
CA LEU A 243 -4.99 -19.15 -33.89
C LEU A 243 -3.97 -20.30 -33.96
N GLY A 244 -4.13 -21.32 -33.13
CA GLY A 244 -3.20 -22.45 -32.98
C GLY A 244 -2.07 -22.16 -31.99
N ALA A 245 -1.58 -23.21 -31.34
CA ALA A 245 -0.54 -23.14 -30.30
C ALA A 245 0.84 -22.68 -30.81
N GLU A 246 1.10 -22.78 -32.13
CA GLU A 246 2.33 -22.29 -32.73
C GLU A 246 2.38 -20.76 -32.83
N ASN A 247 1.22 -20.13 -33.04
CA ASN A 247 1.11 -18.69 -33.22
C ASN A 247 0.78 -17.96 -31.92
N LEU A 248 0.08 -18.62 -30.98
CA LEU A 248 -0.34 -18.03 -29.73
C LEU A 248 -0.02 -18.94 -28.56
N CYS A 249 0.68 -18.40 -27.56
CA CYS A 249 0.98 -19.07 -26.32
C CYS A 249 -0.02 -18.67 -25.23
N PHE A 250 -0.79 -19.67 -24.79
CA PHE A 250 -1.74 -19.50 -23.70
C PHE A 250 -1.07 -18.94 -22.45
N GLY A 251 0.06 -19.53 -22.01
CA GLY A 251 0.77 -19.07 -20.82
C GLY A 251 1.10 -17.58 -20.88
N THR A 252 1.62 -17.10 -22.01
CA THR A 252 2.02 -15.69 -22.15
C THR A 252 0.81 -14.76 -22.07
N SER A 253 -0.24 -15.07 -22.84
CA SER A 253 -1.43 -14.22 -22.94
C SER A 253 -2.27 -14.22 -21.65
N ALA A 254 -2.44 -15.37 -21.00
CA ALA A 254 -3.22 -15.49 -19.77
C ALA A 254 -2.52 -14.85 -18.57
N PHE A 255 -1.20 -15.07 -18.40
CA PHE A 255 -0.45 -14.51 -17.29
C PHE A 255 -0.23 -12.99 -17.44
N MET A 256 0.24 -12.54 -18.60
CA MET A 256 0.59 -11.12 -18.78
C MET A 256 -0.64 -10.20 -18.84
N SER A 257 -1.81 -10.70 -19.27
CA SER A 257 -3.05 -9.93 -19.18
C SER A 257 -3.56 -9.72 -17.76
N CYS A 258 -3.18 -10.60 -16.82
CA CYS A 258 -3.53 -10.51 -15.40
C CYS A 258 -2.54 -9.69 -14.57
N PHE A 259 -1.64 -8.92 -15.18
CA PHE A 259 -0.51 -8.33 -14.44
C PHE A 259 -0.93 -7.42 -13.28
N SER A 260 -2.06 -6.71 -13.38
CA SER A 260 -2.59 -5.84 -12.32
C SER A 260 -2.93 -6.63 -11.03
N PHE A 261 -3.10 -7.94 -11.14
CA PHE A 261 -3.40 -8.82 -10.03
C PHE A 261 -2.15 -9.45 -9.41
N TYR A 262 -0.96 -9.25 -10.00
CA TYR A 262 0.26 -9.79 -9.42
C TYR A 262 0.59 -9.12 -8.09
N PRO A 263 0.94 -9.93 -7.06
CA PRO A 263 1.26 -9.40 -5.75
C PRO A 263 2.70 -8.86 -5.64
N GLY A 264 3.23 -8.23 -6.71
CA GLY A 264 4.61 -7.74 -6.72
C GLY A 264 4.85 -6.64 -5.69
N ILE A 265 4.17 -5.50 -5.84
CA ILE A 265 4.31 -4.38 -4.90
C ILE A 265 3.91 -4.77 -3.46
N PRO A 266 2.73 -5.36 -3.18
CA PRO A 266 2.33 -5.65 -1.80
C PRO A 266 3.26 -6.63 -1.09
N SER A 267 3.86 -7.59 -1.80
CA SER A 267 4.87 -8.49 -1.19
C SER A 267 6.16 -7.75 -0.84
N THR A 268 6.68 -6.88 -1.73
CA THR A 268 7.89 -6.10 -1.43
C THR A 268 7.71 -5.12 -0.28
N VAL A 269 6.56 -4.45 -0.20
CA VAL A 269 6.24 -3.54 0.91
C VAL A 269 6.14 -4.33 2.22
N ALA A 270 5.53 -5.52 2.20
CA ALA A 270 5.41 -6.35 3.38
C ALA A 270 6.77 -6.81 3.92
N LEU A 271 7.74 -7.10 3.04
CA LEU A 271 9.11 -7.41 3.45
C LEU A 271 9.78 -6.22 4.14
N VAL A 272 9.57 -5.00 3.64
CA VAL A 272 10.08 -3.76 4.28
C VAL A 272 9.44 -3.55 5.64
N GLU A 273 8.15 -3.83 5.79
CA GLU A 273 7.46 -3.70 7.09
C GLU A 273 7.98 -4.68 8.13
N ILE A 274 8.19 -5.95 7.74
CA ILE A 274 8.81 -6.95 8.61
C ILE A 274 10.20 -6.50 9.04
N ALA A 275 11.01 -6.00 8.10
CA ALA A 275 12.35 -5.50 8.40
C ALA A 275 12.35 -4.25 9.31
N SER A 276 11.29 -3.44 9.26
CA SER A 276 11.14 -2.23 10.08
C SER A 276 10.57 -2.47 11.49
N GLY A 277 10.25 -3.72 11.85
CA GLY A 277 9.69 -4.07 13.16
C GLY A 277 8.16 -4.17 13.20
N ASN A 278 7.45 -3.85 12.11
CA ASN A 278 6.00 -4.04 12.01
C ASN A 278 5.66 -5.42 11.40
N VAL A 279 6.01 -6.48 12.15
CA VAL A 279 5.94 -7.87 11.67
C VAL A 279 4.51 -8.33 11.41
N VAL A 280 3.55 -7.95 12.26
CA VAL A 280 2.16 -8.38 12.14
C VAL A 280 1.53 -7.86 10.84
N ALA A 281 1.68 -6.56 10.55
CA ALA A 281 1.16 -5.97 9.32
C ALA A 281 1.79 -6.61 8.06
N GLY A 282 3.10 -6.84 8.09
CA GLY A 282 3.81 -7.47 6.99
C GLY A 282 3.37 -8.92 6.74
N ILE A 283 3.23 -9.75 7.77
CA ILE A 283 2.77 -11.15 7.62
C ILE A 283 1.38 -11.21 6.98
N VAL A 284 0.43 -10.37 7.40
CA VAL A 284 -0.93 -10.36 6.85
C VAL A 284 -0.90 -9.99 5.35
N ARG A 285 -0.06 -9.05 4.94
CA ARG A 285 0.08 -8.67 3.53
C ARG A 285 0.77 -9.73 2.67
N ILE A 286 1.77 -10.43 3.20
CA ILE A 286 2.36 -11.60 2.53
C ILE A 286 1.32 -12.71 2.38
N GLY A 287 0.53 -12.98 3.42
CA GLY A 287 -0.55 -13.96 3.37
C GLY A 287 -1.60 -13.63 2.30
N PHE A 288 -2.05 -12.37 2.24
CA PHE A 288 -2.97 -11.92 1.20
C PHE A 288 -2.35 -12.01 -0.21
N SER A 289 -1.09 -11.60 -0.35
CA SER A 289 -0.33 -11.71 -1.59
C SER A 289 -0.24 -13.16 -2.09
N PHE A 290 0.03 -14.10 -1.18
CA PHE A 290 0.07 -15.53 -1.49
C PHE A 290 -1.28 -16.06 -1.96
N LEU A 291 -2.37 -15.74 -1.23
CA LEU A 291 -3.73 -16.14 -1.63
C LEU A 291 -4.09 -15.61 -3.01
N ARG A 292 -3.72 -14.35 -3.32
CA ARG A 292 -3.96 -13.75 -4.63
C ARG A 292 -3.21 -14.48 -5.75
N SER A 293 -1.96 -14.88 -5.53
CA SER A 293 -1.23 -15.73 -6.48
C SER A 293 -1.91 -17.09 -6.69
N VAL A 294 -2.44 -17.71 -5.63
CA VAL A 294 -3.18 -18.97 -5.73
C VAL A 294 -4.44 -18.80 -6.57
N PHE A 295 -5.24 -17.75 -6.33
CA PHE A 295 -6.43 -17.46 -7.13
C PHE A 295 -6.09 -17.13 -8.59
N LEU A 296 -5.00 -16.42 -8.83
CA LEU A 296 -4.54 -16.11 -10.18
C LEU A 296 -4.14 -17.37 -10.95
N GLY A 297 -3.36 -18.27 -10.33
CA GLY A 297 -2.95 -19.53 -10.96
C GLY A 297 -4.13 -20.49 -11.17
N PHE A 298 -4.91 -20.73 -10.11
CA PHE A 298 -6.06 -21.63 -10.16
C PHE A 298 -7.17 -21.10 -11.07
N GLY A 299 -7.48 -19.80 -11.02
CA GLY A 299 -8.48 -19.18 -11.87
C GLY A 299 -8.17 -19.33 -13.34
N ASN A 300 -6.92 -19.06 -13.76
CA ASN A 300 -6.50 -19.25 -15.15
C ASN A 300 -6.59 -20.72 -15.59
N GLN A 301 -6.15 -21.67 -14.76
CA GLN A 301 -6.27 -23.10 -15.09
C GLN A 301 -7.72 -23.57 -15.17
N VAL A 302 -8.58 -23.18 -14.23
CA VAL A 302 -9.99 -23.57 -14.25
C VAL A 302 -10.70 -22.95 -15.46
N GLY A 303 -10.41 -21.68 -15.77
CA GLY A 303 -10.96 -20.99 -16.94
C GLY A 303 -10.61 -21.70 -18.26
N SER A 304 -9.34 -22.04 -18.46
CA SER A 304 -8.91 -22.72 -19.68
C SER A 304 -9.48 -24.14 -19.78
N ARG A 305 -9.46 -24.91 -18.68
CA ARG A 305 -10.01 -26.27 -18.65
C ARG A 305 -11.51 -26.29 -18.89
N ALA A 306 -12.26 -25.31 -18.39
CA ALA A 306 -13.68 -25.18 -18.66
C ALA A 306 -13.96 -25.01 -20.15
N VAL A 307 -13.19 -24.18 -20.85
CA VAL A 307 -13.32 -23.98 -22.30
C VAL A 307 -12.96 -25.24 -23.08
N ILE A 308 -11.87 -25.92 -22.71
CA ILE A 308 -11.48 -27.19 -23.35
C ILE A 308 -12.59 -28.24 -23.19
N ALA A 309 -13.13 -28.39 -21.98
CA ALA A 309 -14.20 -29.33 -21.70
C ALA A 309 -15.48 -29.04 -22.51
N LEU A 310 -15.78 -27.76 -22.77
CA LEU A 310 -16.97 -27.35 -23.51
C LEU A 310 -16.81 -27.43 -25.04
N LEU A 311 -15.68 -26.97 -25.58
CA LEU A 311 -15.48 -26.83 -27.02
C LEU A 311 -14.78 -28.04 -27.66
N ALA A 312 -13.98 -28.78 -26.88
CA ALA A 312 -13.20 -29.91 -27.37
C ALA A 312 -13.16 -31.06 -26.34
N PRO A 313 -14.32 -31.65 -25.99
CA PRO A 313 -14.41 -32.68 -24.95
C PRO A 313 -13.59 -33.95 -25.26
N ASN A 314 -13.29 -34.20 -26.54
CA ASN A 314 -12.55 -35.37 -27.00
C ASN A 314 -11.06 -35.06 -27.28
N ALA A 315 -10.60 -33.84 -27.02
CA ALA A 315 -9.19 -33.50 -27.22
C ALA A 315 -8.31 -34.28 -26.23
N PRO A 316 -7.17 -34.83 -26.67
CA PRO A 316 -6.20 -35.45 -25.78
C PRO A 316 -5.76 -34.47 -24.69
N PRO A 317 -5.55 -34.93 -23.44
CA PRO A 317 -5.01 -34.08 -22.40
C PRO A 317 -3.64 -33.55 -22.80
N GLY A 318 -3.42 -32.24 -22.63
CA GLY A 318 -2.16 -31.58 -22.96
C GLY A 318 -2.04 -31.06 -24.40
N THR A 319 -3.09 -31.16 -25.22
CA THR A 319 -3.09 -30.58 -26.57
C THR A 319 -3.07 -29.04 -26.56
N TRP A 320 -3.67 -28.44 -25.53
CA TRP A 320 -3.87 -26.99 -25.41
C TRP A 320 -3.62 -26.53 -23.98
N GLY A 321 -3.36 -25.23 -23.81
CA GLY A 321 -3.13 -24.63 -22.50
C GLY A 321 -1.77 -24.95 -21.92
N ASP A 322 -0.79 -25.26 -22.77
CA ASP A 322 0.59 -25.46 -22.33
C ASP A 322 1.25 -24.11 -21.99
N ILE A 323 2.10 -24.14 -20.97
CA ILE A 323 2.90 -23.01 -20.52
C ILE A 323 4.37 -23.16 -20.93
N ALA A 324 4.78 -24.33 -21.41
CA ALA A 324 6.15 -24.59 -21.89
C ALA A 324 6.56 -23.64 -23.02
N CYS A 325 5.58 -23.14 -23.78
CA CYS A 325 5.78 -22.14 -24.82
C CYS A 325 6.46 -20.86 -24.30
N MET A 326 6.32 -20.49 -23.02
CA MET A 326 6.93 -19.27 -22.47
C MET A 326 8.46 -19.28 -22.47
N ASP A 327 9.08 -20.46 -22.35
CA ASP A 327 10.54 -20.61 -22.35
C ASP A 327 11.10 -20.90 -23.76
N ASP A 328 10.23 -21.26 -24.71
CA ASP A 328 10.66 -21.67 -26.04
C ASP A 328 10.88 -20.46 -26.97
N THR A 329 12.14 -20.25 -27.33
CA THR A 329 12.56 -19.22 -28.30
C THR A 329 12.46 -19.68 -29.74
N ALA A 330 12.13 -20.95 -30.00
CA ALA A 330 12.07 -21.53 -31.34
C ALA A 330 10.79 -21.19 -32.12
N ARG A 331 9.89 -20.36 -31.57
CA ARG A 331 8.63 -20.02 -32.23
C ARG A 331 8.85 -19.09 -33.43
N PRO A 332 8.20 -19.37 -34.58
CA PRO A 332 8.39 -18.57 -35.79
C PRO A 332 7.95 -17.12 -35.54
N ASN A 333 8.80 -16.17 -35.93
CA ASN A 333 8.58 -14.72 -35.72
C ASN A 333 8.52 -14.26 -34.26
N ALA A 334 9.04 -15.06 -33.32
CA ALA A 334 9.18 -14.62 -31.94
C ALA A 334 10.26 -13.52 -31.83
N PHE A 335 9.95 -12.45 -31.11
CA PHE A 335 10.88 -11.37 -30.82
C PHE A 335 10.86 -11.02 -29.33
N VAL A 336 11.97 -10.48 -28.84
CA VAL A 336 12.13 -10.03 -27.45
C VAL A 336 12.66 -8.61 -27.48
N VAL A 337 11.94 -7.66 -26.87
CA VAL A 337 12.28 -6.22 -26.92
C VAL A 337 13.19 -5.78 -25.75
N ARG A 338 13.70 -6.74 -24.97
CA ARG A 338 14.46 -6.50 -23.72
C ARG A 338 15.66 -5.53 -23.85
N LYS A 339 16.31 -5.47 -25.01
CA LYS A 339 17.52 -4.64 -25.21
C LYS A 339 17.23 -3.16 -25.50
N SER A 340 16.00 -2.78 -25.82
CA SER A 340 15.66 -1.39 -26.12
C SER A 340 15.21 -0.65 -24.87
N TRP A 341 16.03 0.27 -24.37
CA TRP A 341 15.70 1.07 -23.19
C TRP A 341 14.46 1.96 -23.40
N TRP A 342 14.20 2.41 -24.62
CA TRP A 342 13.00 3.16 -24.98
C TRP A 342 11.74 2.29 -24.84
N ALA A 343 11.83 1.01 -25.22
CA ALA A 343 10.71 0.08 -25.06
C ALA A 343 10.43 -0.15 -23.58
N VAL A 344 11.46 -0.27 -22.76
CA VAL A 344 11.31 -0.36 -21.29
C VAL A 344 10.52 0.85 -20.75
N LEU A 345 10.89 2.07 -21.15
CA LEU A 345 10.14 3.28 -20.75
C LEU A 345 8.70 3.29 -21.28
N ALA A 346 8.49 2.86 -22.52
CA ALA A 346 7.17 2.77 -23.13
C ALA A 346 6.24 1.77 -22.42
N VAL A 347 6.79 0.76 -21.71
CA VAL A 347 6.02 -0.14 -20.86
C VAL A 347 5.76 0.46 -19.48
N PHE A 348 6.74 1.14 -18.88
CA PHE A 348 6.58 1.73 -17.54
C PHE A 348 5.56 2.87 -17.50
N PHE A 349 5.41 3.64 -18.58
CA PHE A 349 4.42 4.72 -18.64
C PHE A 349 2.97 4.21 -18.53
N PRO A 350 2.46 3.31 -19.37
CA PRO A 350 1.11 2.76 -19.22
C PRO A 350 0.98 1.94 -17.94
N LEU A 351 2.04 1.28 -17.46
CA LEU A 351 2.02 0.60 -16.17
C LEU A 351 1.77 1.57 -15.01
N SER A 352 2.39 2.76 -15.06
CA SER A 352 2.17 3.81 -14.08
C SER A 352 0.74 4.37 -14.14
N LEU A 353 0.16 4.49 -15.33
CA LEU A 353 -1.23 4.92 -15.51
C LEU A 353 -2.25 3.85 -15.10
N ALA A 354 -1.98 2.58 -15.39
CA ALA A 354 -2.82 1.45 -14.99
C ALA A 354 -2.81 1.29 -13.46
N GLY A 355 -1.61 1.40 -12.85
CA GLY A 355 -1.47 1.47 -11.39
C GLY A 355 -2.20 2.67 -10.80
N ALA A 356 -2.05 3.86 -11.40
CA ALA A 356 -2.77 5.07 -11.01
C ALA A 356 -4.27 4.99 -11.24
N SER A 357 -4.78 4.02 -12.01
CA SER A 357 -6.23 3.85 -12.17
C SER A 357 -6.82 2.89 -11.15
N PHE A 358 -6.01 1.94 -10.67
CA PHE A 358 -6.30 1.17 -9.48
C PHE A 358 -6.38 2.08 -8.24
N GLU A 359 -5.67 3.23 -8.28
CA GLU A 359 -5.53 4.22 -7.22
C GLU A 359 -6.81 5.01 -6.87
N TRP A 360 -7.89 4.99 -7.68
CA TRP A 360 -9.01 5.94 -7.51
C TRP A 360 -10.45 5.42 -7.72
N SER A 361 -10.74 4.12 -7.62
CA SER A 361 -12.14 3.60 -7.75
C SER A 361 -12.60 2.71 -6.63
#